data_AF-A0A1B6DRU4-F1
#
_entry.id   AF-A0A1B6DRU4-F1
#
_cell.length_a   1.000
_cell.length_b   1.000
_cell.length_c   1.000
_cell.angle_alpha   90.00
_cell.angle_beta   90.00
_cell.angle_gamma   90.00
#
_symmetry.space_group_name_H-M   'P 1'
#
loop_
_entity.id
_entity.type
_entity.pdbx_description
1 polymer ?
#
loop_
_entity_poly.entity_id
_entity_poly.type
_entity_poly.pdbx_seq_one_letter_code
_entity_poly.pdbx_strand_id
1 'polypeptide(L)'
;MKLIVYIAFILGTAFSVKVLHIGRYLHQIDENMYDILRPINDSDFTKESGDQLLSYIKHYYEKFIEFDQQVKNRTNGIDKAADFFLTNKGPQFIHLMINDSKKKLKKAFHWDDEKLQIYIDTKKKIQKLWRKFKIHVHDMKYDEQIRRIEESLKKNPQYK
;
A
#
# COMPACT_ATOMS: atom_id res chain seq x y z
N MET A 1 -5.95 23.56 30.92
CA MET A 1 -6.30 23.66 29.47
C MET A 1 -5.09 23.52 28.54
N LYS A 2 -3.99 24.26 28.73
CA LYS A 2 -2.79 24.18 27.85
C LYS A 2 -2.13 22.78 27.78
N LEU A 3 -2.07 22.03 28.89
CA LEU A 3 -1.44 20.69 28.94
C LEU A 3 -2.17 19.64 28.08
N ILE A 4 -3.51 19.64 28.07
CA ILE A 4 -4.34 18.72 27.28
C ILE A 4 -4.17 18.98 25.78
N VAL A 5 -4.03 20.25 25.39
CA VAL A 5 -3.77 20.65 23.99
C VAL A 5 -2.37 20.20 23.54
N TYR A 6 -1.35 20.30 24.40
CA TYR A 6 0.00 19.81 24.10
C TYR A 6 0.07 18.28 23.98
N ILE A 7 -0.60 17.53 24.86
CA ILE A 7 -0.66 16.07 24.77
C ILE A 7 -1.42 15.63 23.51
N ALA A 8 -2.54 16.27 23.19
CA ALA A 8 -3.28 16.00 21.94
C ALA A 8 -2.46 16.33 20.69
N PHE A 9 -1.65 17.39 20.72
CA PHE A 9 -0.75 17.76 19.63
C PHE A 9 0.40 16.75 19.47
N ILE A 10 1.06 16.36 20.55
CA ILE A 10 2.14 15.36 20.55
C ILE A 10 1.62 14.00 20.08
N LEU A 11 0.48 13.54 20.61
CA LEU A 11 -0.16 12.30 20.18
C LEU A 11 -0.61 12.38 18.71
N GLY A 12 -1.15 13.52 18.26
CA GLY A 12 -1.52 13.76 16.87
C GLY A 12 -0.33 13.71 15.91
N THR A 13 0.83 14.24 16.32
CA THR A 13 2.08 14.16 15.54
C THR A 13 2.69 12.76 15.53
N ALA A 14 2.72 12.06 16.67
CA ALA A 14 3.24 10.70 16.75
C ALA A 14 2.38 9.72 15.92
N PHE A 15 1.05 9.91 15.92
CA PHE A 15 0.14 9.13 15.09
C PHE A 15 0.34 9.42 13.60
N SER A 16 0.48 10.69 13.21
CA SER A 16 0.76 11.07 11.81
C SER A 16 2.11 10.53 11.30
N VAL A 17 3.15 10.48 12.14
CA VAL A 17 4.46 9.89 11.80
C VAL A 17 4.34 8.37 11.61
N LYS A 18 3.55 7.68 12.44
CA LYS A 18 3.32 6.24 12.32
C LYS A 18 2.54 5.88 11.04
N VAL A 19 1.62 6.73 10.62
CA VAL A 19 0.79 6.53 9.42
C VAL A 19 1.57 6.78 8.13
N LEU A 20 2.40 7.83 8.09
CA LEU A 20 3.34 8.08 6.98
C LEU A 20 4.33 6.92 6.77
N HIS A 21 4.72 6.21 7.84
CA HIS A 21 5.57 5.04 7.73
C HIS A 21 4.92 3.88 6.98
N ILE A 22 3.60 3.70 7.03
CA ILE A 22 2.94 2.55 6.38
C ILE A 22 3.02 2.65 4.86
N GLY A 23 2.74 3.82 4.28
CA GLY A 23 2.84 4.04 2.83
C GLY A 23 4.27 3.87 2.32
N ARG A 24 5.26 4.38 3.06
CA ARG A 24 6.69 4.21 2.74
C ARG A 24 7.14 2.76 2.88
N TYR A 25 6.69 2.07 3.93
CA TYR A 25 7.03 0.68 4.17
C TYR A 25 6.46 -0.24 3.10
N LEU A 26 5.20 -0.02 2.69
CA LEU A 26 4.62 -0.75 1.57
C LEU A 26 5.39 -0.50 0.28
N HIS A 27 5.80 0.74 0.01
CA HIS A 27 6.63 1.04 -1.14
C HIS A 27 7.99 0.32 -1.09
N GLN A 28 8.66 0.29 0.07
CA GLN A 28 9.93 -0.43 0.22
C GLN A 28 9.78 -1.94 -0.01
N ILE A 29 8.72 -2.57 0.50
CA ILE A 29 8.48 -4.00 0.23
C ILE A 29 8.18 -4.23 -1.25
N ASP A 30 7.42 -3.33 -1.89
CA ASP A 30 7.14 -3.37 -3.33
C ASP A 30 8.43 -3.28 -4.16
N GLU A 31 9.36 -2.39 -3.81
CA GLU A 31 10.69 -2.30 -4.44
C GLU A 31 11.49 -3.59 -4.25
N ASN A 32 11.55 -4.14 -3.05
CA ASN A 32 12.24 -5.41 -2.80
C ASN A 32 11.66 -6.56 -3.65
N MET A 33 10.34 -6.66 -3.75
CA MET A 33 9.69 -7.65 -4.61
C MET A 33 9.95 -7.39 -6.09
N TYR A 34 9.95 -6.13 -6.50
CA TYR A 34 10.25 -5.72 -7.87
C TYR A 34 11.69 -6.11 -8.25
N ASP A 35 12.66 -5.86 -7.38
CA ASP A 35 14.07 -6.19 -7.60
C ASP A 35 14.31 -7.70 -7.69
N ILE A 36 13.60 -8.51 -6.90
CA ILE A 36 13.64 -9.97 -7.03
C ILE A 36 13.00 -10.43 -8.36
N LEU A 37 11.91 -9.80 -8.79
CA LEU A 37 11.16 -10.24 -9.96
C LEU A 37 11.69 -9.69 -11.29
N ARG A 38 12.41 -8.56 -11.28
CA ARG A 38 12.90 -7.88 -12.48
C ARG A 38 13.90 -8.71 -13.28
N PRO A 39 14.92 -9.37 -12.68
CA PRO A 39 15.89 -10.17 -13.43
C PRO A 39 15.38 -11.58 -13.80
N ILE A 40 14.06 -11.86 -13.70
CA ILE A 40 13.53 -13.24 -13.83
C ILE A 40 13.81 -13.92 -15.19
N ASN A 41 14.23 -13.15 -16.19
CA ASN A 41 14.61 -13.68 -17.49
C ASN A 41 16.13 -13.89 -17.67
N ASP A 42 16.97 -13.31 -16.80
CA ASP A 42 18.41 -13.13 -17.07
C ASP A 42 19.33 -13.62 -15.92
N SER A 43 18.81 -14.23 -14.86
CA SER A 43 19.62 -14.60 -13.68
C SER A 43 19.29 -15.98 -13.11
N ASP A 44 20.31 -16.61 -12.50
CA ASP A 44 20.16 -17.82 -11.71
C ASP A 44 19.56 -17.45 -10.34
N PHE A 45 18.28 -17.80 -10.16
CA PHE A 45 17.59 -17.61 -8.89
C PHE A 45 17.86 -18.76 -7.94
N THR A 46 17.90 -18.44 -6.66
CA THR A 46 18.00 -19.44 -5.59
C THR A 46 16.62 -19.73 -5.01
N LYS A 47 16.48 -20.90 -4.40
CA LYS A 47 15.32 -21.24 -3.57
C LYS A 47 15.10 -20.21 -2.45
N GLU A 48 16.19 -19.67 -1.90
CA GLU A 48 16.15 -18.65 -0.84
C GLU A 48 15.51 -17.35 -1.31
N SER A 49 15.88 -16.82 -2.49
CA SER A 49 15.23 -15.63 -3.07
C SER A 49 13.74 -15.86 -3.33
N GLY A 50 13.36 -17.09 -3.67
CA GLY A 50 11.96 -17.50 -3.79
C GLY A 50 11.22 -17.47 -2.44
N ASP A 51 11.82 -18.06 -1.40
CA ASP A 51 11.21 -18.08 -0.07
C ASP A 51 11.10 -16.65 0.53
N GLN A 52 12.09 -15.78 0.26
CA GLN A 52 12.03 -14.36 0.58
C GLN A 52 10.88 -13.65 -0.15
N LEU A 53 10.71 -13.90 -1.46
CA LEU A 53 9.59 -13.34 -2.23
C LEU A 53 8.22 -13.77 -1.66
N LEU A 54 8.07 -15.04 -1.24
CA LEU A 54 6.85 -15.53 -0.59
C LEU A 54 6.60 -14.83 0.75
N SER A 55 7.65 -14.55 1.52
CA SER A 55 7.54 -13.81 2.77
C SER A 55 7.12 -12.36 2.51
N TYR A 56 7.77 -11.68 1.56
CA TYR A 56 7.44 -10.31 1.18
C TYR A 56 6.01 -10.18 0.66
N ILE A 57 5.54 -11.06 -0.23
CA ILE A 57 4.20 -10.92 -0.79
C ILE A 57 3.10 -11.16 0.27
N LYS A 58 3.32 -12.08 1.22
CA LYS A 58 2.41 -12.31 2.35
C LYS A 58 2.38 -11.09 3.27
N HIS A 59 3.55 -10.60 3.66
CA HIS A 59 3.65 -9.46 4.57
C HIS A 59 3.09 -8.18 3.94
N TYR A 60 3.35 -7.98 2.65
CA TYR A 60 2.77 -6.90 1.87
C TYR A 60 1.24 -6.97 1.91
N TYR A 61 0.64 -8.15 1.68
CA TYR A 61 -0.81 -8.30 1.71
C TYR A 61 -1.41 -7.92 3.07
N GLU A 62 -0.83 -8.41 4.17
CA GLU A 62 -1.27 -8.10 5.53
C GLU A 62 -1.19 -6.60 5.83
N LYS A 63 -0.06 -5.98 5.50
CA LYS A 63 0.15 -4.54 5.71
C LYS A 63 -0.74 -3.69 4.82
N PHE A 64 -1.07 -4.16 3.63
CA PHE A 64 -1.96 -3.44 2.74
C PHE A 64 -3.41 -3.49 3.22
N ILE A 65 -3.84 -4.59 3.85
CA ILE A 65 -5.15 -4.64 4.53
C ILE A 65 -5.20 -3.62 5.67
N GLU A 66 -4.17 -3.57 6.50
CA GLU A 66 -4.06 -2.59 7.59
C GLU A 66 -4.15 -1.16 7.03
N PHE A 67 -3.46 -0.89 5.93
CA PHE A 67 -3.45 0.41 5.28
C PHE A 67 -4.81 0.79 4.67
N ASP A 68 -5.46 -0.12 3.95
CA ASP A 68 -6.81 0.08 3.40
C ASP A 68 -7.84 0.36 4.51
N GLN A 69 -7.71 -0.34 5.64
CA GLN A 69 -8.59 -0.11 6.80
C GLN A 69 -8.37 1.27 7.41
N GLN A 70 -7.13 1.74 7.52
CA GLN A 70 -6.84 3.08 8.03
C GLN A 70 -7.33 4.19 7.10
N VAL A 71 -7.29 3.97 5.78
CA VAL A 71 -7.89 4.88 4.79
C VAL A 71 -9.40 4.96 4.97
N LYS A 72 -10.09 3.81 5.07
CA LYS A 72 -11.55 3.79 5.32
C LYS A 72 -11.93 4.48 6.62
N ASN A 73 -11.12 4.29 7.66
CA ASN A 73 -11.33 4.89 8.97
C ASN A 73 -10.91 6.38 9.02
N ARG A 74 -10.42 6.96 7.92
CA ARG A 74 -9.97 8.37 7.82
C ARG A 74 -9.00 8.76 8.93
N THR A 75 -8.03 7.88 9.17
CA THR A 75 -7.00 8.10 10.18
C THR A 75 -6.20 9.39 9.88
N ASN A 76 -5.93 10.22 10.90
CA ASN A 76 -5.15 11.45 10.70
C ASN A 76 -3.80 11.17 10.02
N GLY A 77 -3.48 11.92 8.96
CA GLY A 77 -2.24 11.78 8.18
C GLY A 77 -2.25 10.64 7.15
N ILE A 78 -3.35 9.88 7.05
CA ILE A 78 -3.49 8.78 6.07
C ILE A 78 -3.56 9.28 4.63
N ASP A 79 -4.05 10.50 4.43
CA ASP A 79 -4.05 11.21 3.15
C ASP A 79 -2.63 11.33 2.58
N LYS A 80 -1.67 11.81 3.38
CA LYS A 80 -0.28 11.96 2.97
C LYS A 80 0.39 10.61 2.68
N ALA A 81 0.10 9.60 3.49
CA ALA A 81 0.61 8.26 3.28
C ALA A 81 0.06 7.63 2.00
N ALA A 82 -1.25 7.77 1.75
CA ALA A 82 -1.93 7.30 0.55
C ALA A 82 -1.43 8.02 -0.70
N ASP A 83 -1.24 9.34 -0.61
CA ASP A 83 -0.70 10.17 -1.69
C ASP A 83 0.73 9.78 -2.06
N PHE A 84 1.59 9.59 -1.05
CA PHE A 84 2.94 9.07 -1.28
C PHE A 84 2.89 7.74 -2.01
N PHE A 85 2.06 6.81 -1.53
CA PHE A 85 1.98 5.47 -2.10
C PHE A 85 1.46 5.46 -3.54
N LEU A 86 0.41 6.24 -3.83
CA LEU A 86 -0.16 6.42 -5.17
C LEU A 86 0.81 7.11 -6.13
N THR A 87 1.51 8.14 -5.67
CA THR A 87 2.47 8.92 -6.49
C THR A 87 3.66 8.05 -6.93
N ASN A 88 4.12 7.15 -6.07
CA ASN A 88 5.17 6.18 -6.38
C ASN A 88 4.68 4.95 -7.16
N LYS A 89 3.46 5.02 -7.73
CA LYS A 89 2.86 3.98 -8.59
C LYS A 89 2.78 2.59 -7.94
N GLY A 90 2.78 2.52 -6.62
CA GLY A 90 2.68 1.23 -5.91
C GLY A 90 1.28 0.61 -6.06
N PRO A 91 1.13 -0.72 -5.97
CA PRO A 91 2.20 -1.70 -6.09
C PRO A 91 2.68 -1.81 -7.55
N GLN A 92 3.98 -1.71 -7.79
CA GLN A 92 4.60 -1.88 -9.09
C GLN A 92 4.71 -3.37 -9.46
N PHE A 93 4.96 -4.25 -8.48
CA PHE A 93 5.15 -5.68 -8.72
C PHE A 93 3.92 -6.37 -9.38
N ILE A 94 2.71 -5.82 -9.18
CA ILE A 94 1.49 -6.36 -9.79
C ILE A 94 1.42 -6.13 -11.30
N HIS A 95 2.15 -5.12 -11.80
CA HIS A 95 2.19 -4.72 -13.21
C HIS A 95 3.26 -5.46 -14.01
N LEU A 96 4.18 -6.16 -13.34
CA LEU A 96 5.12 -7.05 -13.99
C LEU A 96 4.34 -8.16 -14.72
N MET A 97 4.25 -8.02 -16.04
CA MET A 97 3.79 -9.06 -16.96
C MET A 97 4.85 -10.13 -17.00
N ILE A 98 4.61 -11.22 -16.27
CA ILE A 98 5.43 -12.40 -16.38
C ILE A 98 4.71 -13.29 -17.41
N ASN A 99 4.88 -13.04 -18.70
CA ASN A 99 4.36 -13.97 -19.71
C ASN A 99 5.19 -15.27 -19.64
N ASP A 100 4.52 -16.42 -19.60
CA ASP A 100 5.06 -17.74 -19.17
C ASP A 100 5.41 -17.88 -17.68
N SER A 101 4.82 -17.06 -16.80
CA SER A 101 5.21 -16.92 -15.39
C SER A 101 5.29 -18.18 -14.58
N LYS A 102 4.33 -19.09 -14.74
CA LYS A 102 4.19 -20.20 -13.80
C LYS A 102 5.39 -21.12 -13.89
N LYS A 103 5.75 -21.51 -15.11
CA LYS A 103 6.89 -22.39 -15.38
C LYS A 103 8.22 -21.69 -15.10
N LYS A 104 8.35 -20.41 -15.45
CA LYS A 104 9.56 -19.61 -15.16
C LYS A 104 9.78 -19.41 -13.66
N LEU A 105 8.75 -18.98 -12.92
CA LEU A 105 8.80 -18.82 -11.46
C LEU A 105 9.11 -20.16 -10.78
N LYS A 106 8.43 -21.23 -11.20
CA LYS A 106 8.66 -22.57 -10.65
C LYS A 106 10.11 -23.03 -10.86
N LYS A 107 10.66 -22.81 -12.06
CA LYS A 107 12.04 -23.16 -12.40
C LYS A 107 13.05 -22.27 -11.67
N ALA A 108 12.88 -20.95 -11.73
CA ALA A 108 13.77 -19.97 -11.13
C ALA A 108 13.88 -20.19 -9.62
N PHE A 109 12.75 -20.27 -8.92
CA PHE A 109 12.73 -20.35 -7.47
C PHE A 109 12.72 -21.78 -6.92
N HIS A 110 12.81 -22.79 -7.79
CA HIS A 110 12.70 -24.21 -7.41
C HIS A 110 11.46 -24.49 -6.54
N TRP A 111 10.34 -23.86 -6.88
CA TRP A 111 9.09 -24.02 -6.15
C TRP A 111 8.36 -25.30 -6.55
N ASP A 112 7.61 -25.85 -5.59
CA ASP A 112 6.55 -26.80 -5.86
C ASP A 112 5.27 -26.07 -6.32
N ASP A 113 4.22 -26.84 -6.63
CA ASP A 113 2.94 -26.28 -7.06
C ASP A 113 2.22 -25.52 -5.92
N GLU A 114 2.44 -25.89 -4.67
CA GLU A 114 1.84 -25.24 -3.51
C GLU A 114 2.38 -23.81 -3.35
N LYS A 115 3.71 -23.64 -3.31
CA LYS A 115 4.37 -22.34 -3.20
C LYS A 115 4.01 -21.42 -4.37
N LEU A 116 3.99 -21.96 -5.59
CA LEU A 116 3.57 -21.22 -6.77
C LEU A 116 2.13 -20.74 -6.65
N GLN A 117 1.22 -21.59 -6.17
CA GLN A 117 -0.18 -21.25 -6.00
C GLN A 117 -0.37 -20.18 -4.91
N ILE A 118 0.35 -20.27 -3.79
CA ILE A 118 0.37 -19.24 -2.73
C ILE A 118 0.75 -17.88 -3.31
N TYR A 119 1.79 -17.81 -4.13
CA TYR A 119 2.22 -16.56 -4.77
C TYR A 119 1.12 -16.00 -5.69
N ILE A 120 0.57 -16.84 -6.57
CA ILE A 120 -0.47 -16.44 -7.55
C ILE A 120 -1.72 -15.90 -6.83
N ASP A 121 -2.20 -16.62 -5.83
CA ASP A 121 -3.43 -16.24 -5.12
C ASP A 121 -3.23 -14.98 -4.29
N THR A 122 -2.08 -14.84 -3.62
CA THR A 122 -1.75 -13.62 -2.88
C THR A 122 -1.64 -12.42 -3.83
N LYS A 123 -0.97 -12.57 -4.98
CA LYS A 123 -0.89 -11.52 -6.01
C LYS A 123 -2.28 -11.08 -6.47
N LYS A 124 -3.18 -12.02 -6.76
CA LYS A 124 -4.58 -11.72 -7.15
C LYS A 124 -5.35 -10.97 -6.06
N LYS A 125 -5.20 -11.39 -4.80
CA LYS A 125 -5.82 -10.71 -3.64
C LYS A 125 -5.33 -9.27 -3.52
N ILE A 126 -4.01 -9.05 -3.65
CA ILE A 126 -3.41 -7.71 -3.65
C ILE A 126 -3.93 -6.86 -4.81
N GLN A 127 -4.01 -7.42 -6.03
CA GLN A 127 -4.57 -6.70 -7.19
C GLN A 127 -6.03 -6.26 -6.95
N LYS A 128 -6.85 -7.14 -6.37
CA LYS A 128 -8.23 -6.81 -6.02
C LYS A 128 -8.30 -5.74 -4.94
N LEU A 129 -7.46 -5.85 -3.91
CA LEU A 129 -7.37 -4.87 -2.82
C LEU A 129 -6.93 -3.51 -3.34
N TRP A 130 -5.94 -3.46 -4.24
CA TRP A 130 -5.45 -2.23 -4.84
C TRP A 130 -6.54 -1.47 -5.61
N ARG A 131 -7.36 -2.17 -6.39
CA ARG A 131 -8.48 -1.54 -7.11
C ARG A 131 -9.45 -0.87 -6.15
N LYS A 132 -9.79 -1.53 -5.03
CA LYS A 132 -10.66 -0.98 -3.99
C LYS A 132 -10.02 0.19 -3.27
N PHE A 133 -8.76 0.05 -2.89
CA PHE A 133 -8.00 1.10 -2.22
C PHE A 133 -8.01 2.42 -3.00
N LYS A 134 -7.78 2.37 -4.32
CA LYS A 134 -7.84 3.57 -5.17
C LYS A 134 -9.20 4.28 -5.10
N ILE A 135 -10.29 3.52 -5.06
CA ILE A 135 -11.64 4.07 -4.91
C ILE A 135 -11.79 4.70 -3.53
N HIS A 136 -11.40 4.00 -2.46
CA HIS A 136 -11.49 4.55 -1.10
C HIS A 136 -10.68 5.84 -0.92
N VAL A 137 -9.48 5.92 -1.50
CA VAL A 137 -8.67 7.15 -1.46
C VAL A 137 -9.33 8.27 -2.26
N HIS A 138 -9.92 7.97 -3.41
CA HIS A 138 -10.66 8.94 -4.20
C HIS A 138 -11.86 9.50 -3.42
N ASP A 139 -12.68 8.63 -2.83
CA ASP A 139 -13.86 9.01 -2.04
C ASP A 139 -13.45 9.83 -0.81
N MET A 140 -12.39 9.41 -0.12
CA MET A 140 -11.82 10.15 1.01
C MET A 140 -11.45 11.59 0.61
N LYS A 141 -10.80 11.76 -0.56
CA LYS A 141 -10.40 13.08 -1.07
C LYS A 141 -11.60 13.94 -1.49
N TYR A 142 -12.61 13.32 -2.11
CA TYR A 142 -13.82 14.02 -2.52
C TYR A 142 -14.54 14.61 -1.31
N ASP A 143 -14.76 13.80 -0.27
CA ASP A 143 -15.44 14.26 0.95
C ASP A 143 -14.64 15.33 1.70
N GLU A 144 -13.31 15.24 1.69
CA GLU A 144 -12.44 16.26 2.27
C GLU A 144 -12.57 17.61 1.54
N GLN A 145 -12.77 17.60 0.21
CA GLN A 145 -13.03 18.81 -0.56
C GLN A 145 -14.39 19.42 -0.22
N ILE A 146 -15.44 18.60 -0.15
CA ILE A 146 -16.78 19.05 0.26
C ILE A 146 -16.74 19.69 1.64
N ARG A 147 -16.08 19.04 2.61
CA ARG A 147 -15.94 19.59 3.98
C ARG A 147 -15.27 20.96 3.97
N ARG A 148 -14.20 21.15 3.20
CA ARG A 148 -13.50 22.45 3.11
C ARG A 148 -14.39 23.54 2.49
N ILE A 149 -15.19 23.19 1.48
CA ILE A 149 -16.16 24.12 0.89
C ILE A 149 -17.20 24.52 1.92
N GLU A 150 -17.81 23.57 2.62
CA GLU A 150 -18.80 23.85 3.68
C GLU A 150 -18.23 24.72 4.80
N GLU A 151 -16.99 24.45 5.23
CA GLU A 151 -16.30 25.26 6.23
C GLU A 151 -16.02 26.69 5.74
N SER A 152 -15.70 26.87 4.45
CA SER A 152 -15.48 28.18 3.85
C SER A 152 -16.77 29.01 3.77
N LEU A 153 -17.88 28.36 3.39
CA LEU A 153 -19.21 28.99 3.34
C LEU A 153 -19.71 29.38 4.73
N LYS A 154 -19.42 28.56 5.76
CA LYS A 154 -19.75 28.88 7.16
C LYS A 154 -18.97 30.09 7.68
N LYS A 155 -17.73 30.30 7.22
CA LYS A 155 -16.87 31.42 7.62
C LYS A 155 -17.17 32.72 6.88
N ASN A 156 -17.86 32.67 5.73
CA ASN A 156 -18.15 33.84 4.92
C ASN A 156 -19.67 33.98 4.68
N PRO A 157 -20.39 34.69 5.58
CA PRO A 157 -21.86 34.74 5.58
C PRO A 157 -22.49 35.49 4.39
N GLN A 158 -21.70 36.06 3.47
CA GLN A 158 -22.21 36.74 2.27
C GLN A 158 -22.83 35.80 1.20
N TYR A 159 -22.76 34.48 1.40
CA TYR A 159 -23.32 33.46 0.49
C TYR A 159 -24.45 32.64 1.11
N LYS A 160 -25.08 33.13 2.19
CA LYS A 160 -26.29 32.53 2.76
C LYS A 160 -27.56 33.15 2.17
#